data_AF-S8D7A8-F1
#
_entry.id   AF-S8D7A8-F1
#
_cell.length_a   1.000
_cell.length_b   1.000
_cell.length_c   1.000
_cell.angle_alpha   90.00
_cell.angle_beta   90.00
_cell.angle_gamma   90.00
#
_symmetry.space_group_name_H-M   'P 1'
#
loop_
_entity.id
_entity.type
_entity.pdbx_description
1 polymer ?
#
loop_
_entity_poly.entity_id
_entity_poly.type
_entity_poly.pdbx_seq_one_letter_code
_entity_poly.pdbx_strand_id
1 'polypeptide(L)'
;VFIVIGINTAFSSRKRRDSLRETWVPRGCQLVQLEEEKGIVVRFIIGYSGIRRSILDSAIDSEDAFHRDILRLEHVEGYTELSAKTKSFFSTAVERWDDAEFFVKVDDDVHVNLRTLASTLERHRSRPGVYIGCMKSGPVLHQK
;
A
#
# COMPACT_ATOMS: atom_id res chain seq x y z
N VAL A 1 -7.45 -6.65 -12.05
CA VAL A 1 -6.10 -6.21 -11.63
C VAL A 1 -5.32 -7.44 -11.15
N PHE A 2 -3.98 -7.51 -11.26
CA PHE A 2 -3.24 -8.66 -10.73
C PHE A 2 -2.85 -8.48 -9.25
N ILE A 3 -2.10 -7.44 -8.92
CA ILE A 3 -1.58 -7.19 -7.57
C ILE A 3 -1.86 -5.74 -7.17
N VAL A 4 -2.41 -5.53 -5.98
CA VAL A 4 -2.50 -4.21 -5.35
C VAL A 4 -1.54 -4.13 -4.17
N ILE A 5 -0.54 -3.25 -4.26
CA ILE A 5 0.48 -3.01 -3.24
C ILE A 5 0.18 -1.70 -2.52
N GLY A 6 -0.13 -1.77 -1.22
CA GLY A 6 -0.26 -0.63 -0.33
C GLY A 6 0.99 -0.46 0.52
N ILE A 7 1.69 0.65 0.36
CA ILE A 7 2.85 1.04 1.18
C ILE A 7 2.36 1.94 2.31
N ASN A 8 2.26 1.41 3.53
CA ASN A 8 1.91 2.19 4.71
C ASN A 8 3.01 3.22 5.02
N THR A 9 2.61 4.48 5.10
CA THR A 9 3.52 5.61 5.37
C THR A 9 2.90 6.62 6.32
N ALA A 10 3.66 7.61 6.78
CA ALA A 10 3.18 8.66 7.68
C ALA A 10 3.48 10.07 7.14
N PHE A 11 2.91 11.10 7.75
CA PHE A 11 3.16 12.50 7.37
C PHE A 11 4.66 12.87 7.44
N SER A 12 5.36 12.39 8.47
CA SER A 12 6.80 12.61 8.67
C SER A 12 7.69 11.85 7.67
N SER A 13 7.14 10.86 6.95
CA SER A 13 7.90 9.95 6.08
C SER A 13 8.10 10.47 4.65
N ARG A 14 8.02 11.78 4.41
CA ARG A 14 8.18 12.34 3.04
C ARG A 14 9.48 11.88 2.37
N LYS A 15 10.60 11.98 3.09
CA LYS A 15 11.92 11.54 2.58
C LYS A 15 11.95 10.04 2.24
N ARG A 16 11.22 9.21 2.98
CA ARG A 16 11.12 7.77 2.68
C ARG A 16 10.35 7.55 1.39
N ARG A 17 9.20 8.21 1.20
CA ARG A 17 8.44 8.13 -0.05
C ARG A 17 9.26 8.53 -1.26
N ASP A 18 10.00 9.64 -1.15
CA ASP A 18 10.88 10.11 -2.23
C ASP A 18 12.00 9.11 -2.52
N SER A 19 12.62 8.53 -1.49
CA SER A 19 13.64 7.48 -1.66
C SER A 19 13.08 6.20 -2.31
N LEU A 20 11.86 5.81 -1.98
CA LEU A 20 11.20 4.66 -2.61
C LEU A 20 10.91 4.92 -4.09
N ARG A 21 10.49 6.14 -4.44
CA ARG A 21 10.29 6.61 -5.83
C ARG A 21 11.57 6.70 -6.65
N GLU A 22 12.70 6.95 -5.99
CA GLU A 22 14.03 6.93 -6.60
C GLU A 22 14.59 5.52 -6.79
N THR A 23 13.95 4.51 -6.19
CA THR A 23 14.44 3.13 -6.20
C THR A 23 13.47 2.18 -6.89
N TRP A 24 12.46 1.65 -6.19
CA TRP A 24 11.62 0.55 -6.70
C TRP A 24 10.17 0.93 -6.99
N VAL A 25 9.70 2.09 -6.52
CA VAL A 25 8.34 2.58 -6.81
C VAL A 25 8.39 3.38 -8.13
N PRO A 26 7.74 2.90 -9.21
CA PRO A 26 7.74 3.62 -10.47
C PRO A 26 7.01 4.96 -10.37
N ARG A 27 7.35 5.89 -11.26
CA ARG A 27 6.75 7.24 -11.31
C ARG A 27 6.20 7.55 -12.70
N GLY A 28 5.19 8.42 -12.75
CA GLY A 28 4.64 8.96 -14.00
C GLY A 28 4.28 7.85 -14.99
N CYS A 29 4.79 7.93 -16.22
CA CYS A 29 4.48 6.95 -17.26
C CYS A 29 4.87 5.51 -16.90
N GLN A 30 5.94 5.32 -16.11
CA GLN A 30 6.36 3.97 -15.71
C GLN A 30 5.37 3.32 -14.73
N LEU A 31 4.71 4.13 -13.89
CA LEU A 31 3.66 3.66 -12.99
C LEU A 31 2.43 3.23 -13.79
N VAL A 32 2.02 4.06 -14.76
CA VAL A 32 0.90 3.74 -15.66
C VAL A 32 1.18 2.47 -16.46
N GLN A 33 2.37 2.33 -17.05
CA GLN A 33 2.78 1.11 -17.77
C GLN A 33 2.77 -0.12 -16.86
N LEU A 34 3.23 0.00 -15.62
CA LEU A 34 3.19 -1.12 -14.67
C LEU A 34 1.73 -1.56 -14.39
N GLU A 35 0.82 -0.62 -14.25
CA GLU A 35 -0.60 -0.88 -14.02
C GLU A 35 -1.28 -1.52 -15.24
N GLU A 36 -1.08 -0.95 -16.42
CA GLU A 36 -1.72 -1.41 -17.66
C GLU A 36 -1.14 -2.74 -18.18
N GLU A 37 0.19 -2.87 -18.20
CA GLU A 37 0.84 -4.03 -18.81
C GLU A 37 0.99 -5.22 -17.86
N LYS A 38 1.16 -4.96 -16.56
CA LYS A 38 1.39 -6.02 -15.56
C LYS A 38 0.22 -6.20 -14.59
N GLY A 39 -0.76 -5.30 -14.59
CA GLY A 39 -1.83 -5.32 -13.61
C GLY A 39 -1.34 -5.09 -12.19
N ILE A 40 -0.20 -4.40 -11.99
CA ILE A 40 0.37 -4.16 -10.66
C ILE A 40 0.14 -2.71 -10.28
N VAL A 41 -0.72 -2.49 -9.28
CA VAL A 41 -1.03 -1.19 -8.70
C VAL A 41 -0.16 -0.97 -7.48
N VAL A 42 0.51 0.18 -7.39
CA VAL A 42 1.32 0.56 -6.22
C VAL A 42 0.86 1.90 -5.70
N ARG A 43 0.45 1.98 -4.42
CA ARG A 43 0.02 3.23 -3.79
C ARG A 43 0.64 3.42 -2.42
N PHE A 44 1.01 4.66 -2.09
CA PHE A 44 1.32 5.08 -0.73
C PHE A 44 0.02 5.26 0.05
N ILE A 45 -0.10 4.59 1.19
CA ILE A 45 -1.32 4.56 2.00
C ILE A 45 -1.20 5.54 3.15
N ILE A 46 -2.07 6.54 3.16
CA ILE A 46 -2.10 7.56 4.21
C ILE A 46 -3.52 8.11 4.42
N GLY A 47 -3.92 8.26 5.67
CA GLY A 47 -5.15 8.90 6.10
C GLY A 47 -4.94 10.38 6.46
N TYR A 48 -5.96 11.00 7.03
CA TYR A 48 -5.98 12.41 7.39
C TYR A 48 -5.38 12.67 8.77
N SER A 49 -4.92 13.89 8.99
CA SER A 49 -4.61 14.35 10.32
C SER A 49 -5.90 14.48 11.15
N GLY A 50 -5.81 14.40 12.47
CA GLY A 50 -6.95 14.65 13.36
C GLY A 50 -7.45 16.10 13.36
N ILE A 51 -6.76 17.00 12.65
CA ILE A 51 -7.06 18.43 12.61
C ILE A 51 -7.62 18.77 11.23
N ARG A 52 -8.84 19.35 11.17
CA ARG A 52 -9.42 19.79 9.90
C ARG A 52 -8.53 20.84 9.23
N ARG A 53 -8.30 20.68 7.93
CA ARG A 53 -7.50 21.60 7.08
C ARG A 53 -6.07 21.78 7.61
N SER A 54 -5.44 20.70 8.09
CA SER A 54 -4.06 20.79 8.54
C SER A 54 -3.09 21.05 7.38
N ILE A 55 -1.97 21.69 7.68
CA ILE A 55 -0.86 21.88 6.73
C ILE A 55 -0.30 20.52 6.28
N LEU A 56 -0.36 19.50 7.14
CA LEU A 56 0.09 18.15 6.82
C LEU A 56 -0.79 17.51 5.74
N ASP A 57 -2.11 17.70 5.81
CA ASP A 57 -3.05 17.21 4.81
C ASP A 57 -2.83 17.92 3.47
N SER A 58 -2.71 19.25 3.49
CA SER A 58 -2.45 20.03 2.27
C SER A 58 -1.11 19.68 1.60
N ALA A 59 -0.09 19.30 2.39
CA ALA A 59 1.18 18.83 1.86
C ALA A 59 1.04 17.47 1.15
N ILE A 60 0.21 16.57 1.67
CA ILE A 60 -0.10 15.29 1.01
C ILE A 60 -0.93 15.53 -0.25
N ASP A 61 -1.94 16.39 -0.22
CA ASP A 61 -2.76 16.69 -1.39
C ASP A 61 -1.93 17.28 -2.53
N SER A 62 -0.96 18.14 -2.20
CA SER A 62 -0.02 18.71 -3.17
C SER A 62 0.94 17.65 -3.73
N GLU A 63 1.38 16.71 -2.88
CA GLU A 63 2.22 15.59 -3.29
C GLU A 63 1.48 14.65 -4.25
N ASP A 64 0.25 14.29 -3.92
CA ASP A 64 -0.58 13.40 -4.75
C ASP A 64 -0.95 14.07 -6.08
N ALA A 65 -1.26 15.37 -6.09
CA ALA A 65 -1.51 16.11 -7.32
C ALA A 65 -0.34 16.02 -8.32
N PHE A 66 0.89 15.94 -7.81
CA PHE A 66 2.10 15.82 -8.63
C PHE A 66 2.45 14.39 -9.00
N HIS A 67 2.45 13.46 -8.03
CA HIS A 67 2.92 12.09 -8.24
C HIS A 67 1.82 11.09 -8.64
N ARG A 68 0.57 11.34 -8.23
CA ARG A 68 -0.62 10.50 -8.45
C ARG A 68 -0.44 9.05 -7.98
N ASP A 69 0.32 8.88 -6.91
CA ASP A 69 0.68 7.58 -6.35
C ASP A 69 0.21 7.40 -4.91
N ILE A 70 -0.66 8.28 -4.40
CA ILE A 70 -1.17 8.21 -3.02
C ILE A 70 -2.61 7.68 -3.03
N LEU A 71 -2.90 6.74 -2.11
CA LEU A 71 -4.27 6.36 -1.76
C LEU A 71 -4.61 6.99 -0.42
N ARG A 72 -5.49 8.00 -0.48
CA ARG A 72 -6.01 8.69 0.70
C ARG A 72 -7.12 7.87 1.34
N LEU A 73 -6.94 7.45 2.60
CA LEU A 73 -7.94 6.68 3.35
C LEU A 73 -8.83 7.58 4.20
N GLU A 74 -10.10 7.21 4.37
CA GLU A 74 -10.98 7.76 5.40
C GLU A 74 -10.59 7.22 6.79
N HIS A 75 -9.40 7.63 7.24
CA HIS A 75 -8.77 7.18 8.47
C HIS A 75 -8.05 8.36 9.12
N VAL A 76 -8.12 8.49 10.45
CA VAL A 76 -7.34 9.49 11.18
C VAL A 76 -6.01 8.86 11.59
N GLU A 77 -4.91 9.43 11.11
CA GLU A 77 -3.56 8.94 11.41
C GLU A 77 -3.20 9.10 12.89
N GLY A 78 -2.64 8.04 13.45
CA GLY A 78 -2.12 7.99 14.81
C GLY A 78 -1.30 6.73 15.02
N TYR A 79 -0.33 6.75 15.95
CA TYR A 79 0.50 5.58 16.22
C TYR A 79 -0.32 4.38 16.74
N THR A 80 -1.33 4.63 17.56
CA THR A 80 -2.25 3.60 18.07
C THR A 80 -3.20 3.07 17.00
N GLU A 81 -3.29 3.76 15.86
CA GLU A 81 -4.29 3.52 14.83
C GLU A 81 -3.77 2.65 13.68
N LEU A 82 -2.54 2.14 13.75
CA LEU A 82 -1.90 1.36 12.69
C LEU A 82 -2.70 0.11 12.29
N SER A 83 -3.28 -0.61 13.25
CA SER A 83 -4.13 -1.78 12.96
C SER A 83 -5.42 -1.36 12.24
N ALA A 84 -6.02 -0.25 12.66
CA ALA A 84 -7.20 0.31 12.01
C ALA A 84 -6.89 0.81 10.60
N LYS A 85 -5.70 1.38 10.38
CA LYS A 85 -5.20 1.77 9.06
C LYS A 85 -5.05 0.57 8.14
N THR A 86 -4.44 -0.52 8.60
CA THR A 86 -4.29 -1.74 7.80
C THR A 86 -5.66 -2.33 7.44
N LYS A 87 -6.61 -2.36 8.38
CA LYS A 87 -7.99 -2.77 8.09
C LYS A 87 -8.63 -1.88 7.03
N SER A 88 -8.54 -0.56 7.21
CA SER A 88 -9.11 0.43 6.28
C SER A 88 -8.50 0.30 4.88
N PHE A 89 -7.18 0.10 4.78
CA PHE A 89 -6.50 -0.17 3.52
C PHE A 89 -7.10 -1.38 2.79
N PHE A 90 -7.18 -2.54 3.44
CA PHE A 90 -7.71 -3.74 2.78
C PHE A 90 -9.18 -3.59 2.41
N SER A 91 -10.01 -2.97 3.27
CA SER A 91 -11.41 -2.70 2.94
C SER A 91 -11.54 -1.81 1.70
N THR A 92 -10.85 -0.67 1.67
CA THR A 92 -10.89 0.25 0.52
C THR A 92 -10.27 -0.38 -0.73
N ALA A 93 -9.21 -1.17 -0.59
CA ALA A 93 -8.56 -1.80 -1.74
C ALA A 93 -9.47 -2.86 -2.40
N VAL A 94 -10.15 -3.69 -1.60
CA VAL A 94 -11.11 -4.68 -2.11
C VAL A 94 -12.31 -4.01 -2.79
N GLU A 95 -12.80 -2.89 -2.24
CA GLU A 95 -13.90 -2.14 -2.86
C GLU A 95 -13.50 -1.45 -4.17
N ARG A 96 -12.26 -0.95 -4.25
CA ARG A 96 -11.77 -0.18 -5.41
C ARG A 96 -11.24 -1.07 -6.54
N TRP A 97 -10.67 -2.22 -6.21
CA TRP A 97 -10.10 -3.18 -7.14
C TRP A 97 -10.70 -4.56 -6.84
N ASP A 98 -12.00 -4.69 -7.09
CA ASP A 98 -12.80 -5.89 -6.81
C ASP A 98 -12.35 -7.11 -7.61
N ASP A 99 -11.73 -6.89 -8.77
CA ASP A 99 -11.14 -7.90 -9.65
C ASP A 99 -9.64 -8.18 -9.38
N ALA A 100 -9.08 -7.66 -8.28
CA ALA A 100 -7.69 -7.91 -7.91
C ALA A 100 -7.50 -9.32 -7.33
N GLU A 101 -6.46 -10.02 -7.81
CA GLU A 101 -6.15 -11.38 -7.33
C GLU A 101 -5.40 -11.38 -6.00
N PHE A 102 -4.54 -10.37 -5.76
CA PHE A 102 -3.72 -10.27 -4.56
C PHE A 102 -3.66 -8.85 -4.01
N PHE A 103 -3.65 -8.76 -2.68
CA PHE A 103 -3.44 -7.52 -1.94
C PHE A 103 -2.20 -7.67 -1.05
N VAL A 104 -1.29 -6.70 -1.12
CA VAL A 104 0.00 -6.73 -0.43
C VAL A 104 0.13 -5.46 0.41
N LYS A 105 0.42 -5.62 1.70
CA LYS A 105 0.76 -4.53 2.62
C LYS A 105 2.26 -4.51 2.85
N VAL A 106 2.87 -3.34 2.66
CA VAL A 106 4.31 -3.09 2.81
C VAL A 106 4.50 -1.85 3.71
N ASP A 107 5.62 -1.74 4.41
CA ASP A 107 5.99 -0.55 5.18
C ASP A 107 7.00 0.32 4.41
N ASP A 108 7.04 1.62 4.68
CA ASP A 108 7.82 2.60 3.90
C ASP A 108 9.35 2.56 4.12
N ASP A 109 9.85 1.62 4.91
CA ASP A 109 11.27 1.29 5.06
C ASP A 109 11.65 -0.06 4.44
N VAL A 110 10.78 -0.63 3.60
CA VAL A 110 11.02 -1.89 2.90
C VAL A 110 11.29 -1.63 1.42
N HIS A 111 12.29 -2.33 0.88
CA HIS A 111 12.53 -2.42 -0.57
C HIS A 111 11.89 -3.72 -1.12
N VAL A 112 11.08 -3.60 -2.17
CA VAL A 112 10.41 -4.75 -2.79
C VAL A 112 10.93 -4.99 -4.19
N ASN A 113 11.37 -6.21 -4.46
CA ASN A 113 11.64 -6.66 -5.82
C ASN A 113 10.32 -7.05 -6.50
N LEU A 114 9.76 -6.14 -7.29
CA LEU A 114 8.47 -6.33 -7.96
C LEU A 114 8.42 -7.57 -8.87
N ARG A 115 9.53 -7.88 -9.56
CA ARG A 115 9.61 -9.06 -10.43
C ARG A 115 9.49 -10.34 -9.62
N THR A 116 10.29 -10.47 -8.56
CA THR A 116 10.27 -11.65 -7.69
C THR A 116 8.95 -11.81 -6.95
N LEU A 117 8.35 -10.69 -6.51
CA LEU A 117 7.01 -10.68 -5.90
C LEU A 117 5.97 -11.22 -6.89
N ALA A 118 5.91 -10.64 -8.09
CA ALA A 118 4.96 -11.06 -9.13
C ALA A 118 5.12 -12.53 -9.49
N SER A 119 6.35 -13.00 -9.78
CA SER A 119 6.61 -14.41 -10.08
C SER A 119 6.29 -15.35 -8.91
N THR A 120 6.35 -14.86 -7.67
CA THR A 120 5.94 -15.66 -6.50
C THR A 120 4.43 -15.77 -6.43
N LEU A 121 3.70 -14.66 -6.52
CA LEU A 121 2.24 -14.66 -6.47
C LEU A 121 1.60 -15.40 -7.66
N GLU A 122 2.20 -15.33 -8.84
CA GLU A 122 1.79 -16.10 -10.03
C GLU A 122 1.71 -17.61 -9.73
N ARG A 123 2.70 -18.16 -8.99
CA ARG A 123 2.72 -19.58 -8.59
C ARG A 123 1.64 -19.95 -7.58
N HIS A 124 0.99 -18.96 -6.97
CA HIS A 124 -0.06 -19.13 -5.97
C HIS A 124 -1.47 -18.86 -6.50
N ARG A 125 -1.64 -18.44 -7.76
CA ARG A 125 -2.96 -18.11 -8.37
C ARG A 125 -4.01 -19.21 -8.22
N SER A 126 -3.62 -20.48 -8.33
CA SER A 126 -4.54 -21.61 -8.24
C SER A 126 -4.87 -22.04 -6.81
N ARG A 127 -4.28 -21.40 -5.79
CA ARG A 127 -4.45 -21.78 -4.38
C ARG A 127 -5.41 -20.81 -3.67
N PRO A 128 -6.55 -21.27 -3.15
CA PRO A 128 -7.44 -20.41 -2.39
C PRO A 128 -6.85 -20.06 -1.02
N GLY A 129 -7.17 -18.87 -0.49
CA GLY A 129 -6.85 -18.47 0.88
C GLY A 129 -5.36 -18.27 1.17
N VAL A 130 -4.58 -17.87 0.17
CA VAL A 130 -3.14 -17.64 0.34
C VAL A 130 -2.88 -16.42 1.23
N TYR A 131 -2.19 -16.65 2.34
CA TYR A 131 -1.65 -15.62 3.20
C TYR A 131 -0.17 -15.92 3.43
N ILE A 132 0.72 -15.07 2.91
CA ILE A 132 2.16 -15.30 2.88
C ILE A 132 2.92 -14.10 3.42
N GLY A 133 4.05 -14.36 4.08
CA GLY A 133 4.93 -13.34 4.64
C GLY A 133 5.97 -13.97 5.55
N CYS A 134 6.71 -13.12 6.27
CA CYS A 134 7.54 -13.60 7.37
C CYS A 134 6.64 -13.91 8.57
N MET A 135 6.13 -15.14 8.61
CA MET A 135 5.24 -15.59 9.69
C MET A 135 6.06 -15.93 10.92
N LYS A 136 5.66 -15.38 12.08
CA LYS A 136 6.16 -15.86 13.37
C LYS A 136 5.43 -17.15 13.73
N SER A 137 6.18 -18.17 14.13
CA SER A 137 5.64 -19.38 14.73
C SER A 137 5.21 -19.11 16.17
N GLY A 138 4.10 -19.69 16.60
CA GLY A 138 3.57 -19.53 17.95
C GLY A 138 2.06 -19.77 18.04
N PRO A 139 1.48 -19.74 19.25
CA PRO A 139 0.04 -19.89 19.44
C PRO A 139 -0.73 -18.77 18.70
N VAL A 140 -1.68 -19.15 17.87
CA VAL A 140 -2.63 -18.21 17.26
C VAL A 140 -3.72 -17.92 18.28
N LEU A 141 -3.76 -16.67 18.77
CA LEU A 141 -4.85 -16.20 19.63
C LEU A 141 -6.13 -16.15 18.79
N HIS A 142 -7.10 -17.01 19.14
CA HIS A 142 -8.35 -17.20 18.39
C HIS A 142 -9.60 -16.95 19.25
N GLN A 143 -9.43 -16.60 20.53
CA GLN A 143 -10.53 -16.20 21.41
C GLN A 143 -10.60 -14.66 21.50
N LYS A 144 -11.83 -14.15 21.38
CA LYS A 144 -12.19 -12.75 21.60
C LYS A 144 -12.37 -12.46 23.09
#